data_AF-A0A9W8ZL37-F1
#
_entry.id   AF-A0A9W8ZL37-F1
#
_cell.length_a   1.000
_cell.length_b   1.000
_cell.length_c   1.000
_cell.angle_alpha   90.00
_cell.angle_beta   90.00
_cell.angle_gamma   90.00
#
_symmetry.space_group_name_H-M   'P 1'
#
loop_
_entity.id
_entity.type
_entity.pdbx_description
1 polymer ?
#
loop_
_entity_poly.entity_id
_entity_poly.type
_entity_poly.pdbx_seq_one_letter_code
_entity_poly.pdbx_strand_id
1 'polypeptide(L)'
;MSASTPTSDLALDDRSSAIKFGYPFIAVFSTAFVVLRLWNNIRSKKFWYLNVSDWLLALAQVCGLTGTCFGYMTGWVGAGRHIYDPFITKPMLGKYQMYLWFGQYFNLTAMAVLKFSICAFMLQIGFSRWYRVGIWLTVVIHVALNVIFPYIILFGECEPVAKHWDAKLKGYCWSPKPRVISGYLGAGSNIVTDLFYTFAPLIYIRSVQLPSRVMWGVRVVFLLGLITTTISVFKLYEVKALNESRDVSYESVNLSILSVTEVLVGSLTASLPPLRRLFENMLNRLMPNSVMATRGRSNINSYVLPEYNGIALNTRKSRHHESDDSSERTILADGEATHTQVVQGKSGEIIRMTHVSLTVDEREPKPKSMNEDWA
;
A
#
# COMPACT_ATOMS: atom_id res chain seq x y z
N MET A 1 11.58 -41.45 -37.58
CA MET A 1 12.60 -40.89 -38.50
C MET A 1 13.51 -39.99 -37.68
N SER A 2 14.81 -40.29 -37.76
CA SER A 2 16.00 -39.61 -37.21
C SER A 2 15.94 -39.07 -35.76
N ALA A 3 16.55 -39.84 -34.85
CA ALA A 3 17.15 -39.31 -33.65
C ALA A 3 18.30 -38.36 -34.05
N SER A 4 18.09 -37.05 -33.88
CA SER A 4 19.18 -36.08 -33.95
C SER A 4 20.03 -36.21 -32.68
N THR A 5 21.26 -36.66 -32.84
CA THR A 5 22.33 -36.53 -31.83
C THR A 5 22.40 -35.09 -31.32
N PRO A 6 22.53 -34.84 -30.00
CA PRO A 6 22.64 -33.48 -29.50
C PRO A 6 24.00 -32.92 -29.92
N THR A 7 23.95 -31.82 -30.67
CA THR A 7 25.11 -30.97 -30.97
C THR A 7 25.73 -30.48 -29.66
N SER A 8 27.02 -30.76 -29.49
CA SER A 8 27.84 -30.48 -28.31
C SER A 8 28.19 -28.99 -28.10
N ASP A 9 27.40 -28.06 -28.64
CA ASP A 9 27.69 -26.61 -28.65
C ASP A 9 26.46 -25.73 -28.34
N LEU A 10 25.55 -26.18 -27.47
CA LEU A 10 24.67 -25.23 -26.80
C LEU A 10 25.42 -24.67 -25.58
N ALA A 11 25.71 -23.37 -25.60
CA ALA A 11 26.14 -22.65 -24.41
C ALA A 11 25.09 -22.90 -23.31
N LEU A 12 25.48 -23.65 -22.27
CA LEU A 12 24.64 -23.92 -21.12
C LEU A 12 24.61 -22.65 -20.25
N ASP A 13 23.81 -21.68 -20.67
CA ASP A 13 23.59 -20.46 -19.89
C ASP A 13 22.93 -20.81 -18.55
N ASP A 14 23.50 -20.32 -17.44
CA ASP A 14 22.98 -20.51 -16.09
C ASP A 14 22.35 -19.20 -15.59
N ARG A 15 21.01 -19.17 -15.52
CA ARG A 15 20.24 -18.03 -14.99
C ARG A 15 19.97 -18.10 -13.48
N SER A 16 20.53 -19.08 -12.77
CA SER A 16 20.29 -19.25 -11.33
C SER A 16 20.76 -18.07 -10.48
N SER A 17 21.75 -17.31 -10.96
CA SER A 17 22.24 -16.08 -10.32
C SER A 17 21.15 -15.01 -10.20
N ALA A 18 20.30 -14.86 -11.22
CA ALA A 18 19.19 -13.90 -11.22
C ALA A 18 18.18 -14.21 -10.11
N ILE A 19 17.91 -15.48 -9.85
CA ILE A 19 17.04 -15.93 -8.75
C ILE A 19 17.73 -15.67 -7.40
N LYS A 20 18.99 -16.07 -7.26
CA LYS A 20 19.75 -16.01 -6.01
C LYS A 20 19.94 -14.59 -5.50
N PHE A 21 20.15 -13.61 -6.38
CA PHE A 21 20.28 -12.20 -6.01
C PHE A 21 18.96 -11.45 -6.06
N GLY A 22 18.13 -11.70 -7.07
CA GLY A 22 16.89 -10.96 -7.29
C GLY A 22 15.88 -11.14 -6.17
N TYR A 23 15.64 -12.38 -5.74
CA TYR A 23 14.64 -12.70 -4.73
C TYR A 23 14.89 -12.05 -3.36
N PRO A 24 16.07 -12.20 -2.74
CA PRO A 24 16.33 -11.57 -1.45
C PRO A 24 16.32 -10.04 -1.55
N PHE A 25 16.83 -9.46 -2.64
CA PHE A 25 16.85 -8.01 -2.81
C PHE A 25 15.44 -7.40 -2.77
N ILE A 26 14.52 -7.94 -3.59
CA ILE A 26 13.14 -7.43 -3.64
C ILE A 26 12.35 -7.75 -2.37
N ALA A 27 12.61 -8.91 -1.76
CA ALA A 27 11.97 -9.31 -0.51
C ALA A 27 12.33 -8.37 0.65
N VAL A 28 13.61 -8.03 0.80
CA VAL A 28 14.08 -7.08 1.83
C VAL A 28 13.47 -5.70 1.58
N PHE A 29 13.52 -5.22 0.33
CA PHE A 29 13.00 -3.91 -0.02
C PHE A 29 11.48 -3.80 0.26
N SER A 30 10.69 -4.76 -0.20
CA SER A 30 9.24 -4.80 0.05
C SER A 30 8.91 -4.90 1.55
N THR A 31 9.62 -5.77 2.28
CA THR A 31 9.38 -5.97 3.72
C THR A 31 9.67 -4.73 4.53
N ALA A 32 10.72 -3.97 4.19
CA ALA A 32 11.02 -2.71 4.86
C ALA A 32 9.85 -1.71 4.80
N PHE A 33 9.19 -1.58 3.65
CA PHE A 33 8.02 -0.69 3.49
C PHE A 33 6.79 -1.18 4.25
N VAL A 34 6.51 -2.49 4.22
CA VAL A 34 5.39 -3.08 4.97
C VAL A 34 5.60 -2.91 6.47
N VAL A 35 6.81 -3.20 6.98
CA VAL A 35 7.17 -2.99 8.39
C VAL A 35 7.04 -1.53 8.78
N LEU A 36 7.54 -0.59 7.94
CA LEU A 36 7.41 0.84 8.20
C LEU A 36 5.93 1.27 8.29
N ARG A 37 5.07 0.76 7.41
CA ARG A 37 3.63 1.02 7.47
C ARG A 37 3.01 0.48 8.75
N LEU A 38 3.27 -0.78 9.09
CA LEU A 38 2.72 -1.41 10.30
C LEU A 38 3.20 -0.68 11.56
N TRP A 39 4.49 -0.37 11.64
CA TRP A 39 5.07 0.39 12.75
C TRP A 39 4.41 1.76 12.90
N ASN A 40 4.21 2.48 11.80
CA ASN A 40 3.52 3.78 11.83
C ASN A 40 2.07 3.65 12.29
N ASN A 41 1.33 2.66 11.80
CA ASN A 41 -0.06 2.44 12.21
C ASN A 41 -0.16 2.06 13.69
N ILE A 42 0.75 1.23 14.20
CA ILE A 42 0.83 0.86 15.62
C ILE A 42 1.23 2.05 16.51
N ARG A 43 2.11 2.93 16.03
CA ARG A 43 2.53 4.12 16.77
C ARG A 43 1.45 5.21 16.77
N SER A 44 0.74 5.38 15.66
CA SER A 44 -0.27 6.43 15.49
C SER A 44 -1.65 6.05 16.00
N LYS A 45 -1.97 4.76 16.09
CA LYS A 45 -3.24 4.23 16.60
C LYS A 45 -2.91 3.15 17.63
N LYS A 46 -3.53 3.18 18.83
CA LYS A 46 -3.42 2.08 19.81
C LYS A 46 -3.53 0.74 19.06
N PHE A 47 -2.58 -0.18 19.27
CA PHE A 47 -2.42 -1.48 18.57
C PHE A 47 -3.74 -2.20 18.22
N TRP A 48 -4.74 -2.10 19.10
CA TRP A 48 -6.09 -2.66 18.94
C TRP A 48 -6.94 -2.10 17.79
N TYR A 49 -6.51 -1.02 17.12
CA TYR A 49 -7.22 -0.41 15.98
C TYR A 49 -6.52 -0.63 14.62
N LEU A 50 -5.71 -1.69 14.49
CA LEU A 50 -5.24 -2.14 13.19
C LEU A 50 -6.44 -2.52 12.32
N ASN A 51 -6.56 -1.87 11.15
CA ASN A 51 -7.65 -2.15 10.23
C ASN A 51 -7.50 -3.58 9.68
N VAL A 52 -8.61 -4.23 9.32
CA VAL A 52 -8.59 -5.56 8.65
C VAL A 52 -7.65 -5.58 7.43
N SER A 53 -7.59 -4.48 6.69
CA SER A 53 -6.65 -4.31 5.57
C SER A 53 -5.17 -4.49 5.97
N ASP A 54 -4.75 -4.00 7.14
CA ASP A 54 -3.36 -4.09 7.58
C ASP A 54 -2.99 -5.53 8.00
N TRP A 55 -3.92 -6.25 8.63
CA TRP A 55 -3.74 -7.67 8.94
C TRP A 55 -3.66 -8.53 7.68
N LEU A 56 -4.53 -8.27 6.70
CA LEU A 56 -4.47 -8.95 5.41
C LEU A 56 -3.14 -8.63 4.69
N LEU A 57 -2.67 -7.38 4.73
CA LEU A 57 -1.39 -7.03 4.12
C LEU A 57 -0.21 -7.76 4.79
N ALA A 58 -0.21 -7.87 6.12
CA ALA A 58 0.80 -8.61 6.85
C ALA A 58 0.78 -10.11 6.49
N LEU A 59 -0.41 -10.72 6.43
CA LEU A 59 -0.58 -12.10 6.00
C LEU A 59 -0.09 -12.32 4.57
N ALA A 60 -0.46 -11.43 3.63
CA ALA A 60 0.01 -11.47 2.26
C ALA A 60 1.54 -11.40 2.18
N GLN A 61 2.17 -10.54 2.98
CA GLN A 61 3.63 -10.43 3.03
C GLN A 61 4.29 -11.71 3.55
N VAL A 62 3.75 -12.32 4.62
CA VAL A 62 4.28 -13.58 5.18
C VAL A 62 4.17 -14.73 4.17
N CYS A 63 3.02 -14.86 3.50
CA CYS A 63 2.84 -15.85 2.44
C CYS A 63 3.79 -15.57 1.26
N GLY A 64 3.94 -14.31 0.85
CA GLY A 64 4.81 -13.90 -0.25
C GLY A 64 6.28 -14.20 0.04
N LEU A 65 6.75 -13.94 1.27
CA LEU A 65 8.09 -14.29 1.72
C LEU A 65 8.30 -15.80 1.74
N THR A 66 7.32 -16.57 2.22
CA THR A 66 7.40 -18.03 2.24
C THR A 66 7.50 -18.60 0.82
N GLY A 67 6.67 -18.11 -0.11
CA GLY A 67 6.78 -18.47 -1.53
C GLY A 67 8.12 -18.08 -2.14
N THR A 68 8.66 -16.92 -1.77
CA THR A 68 9.99 -16.46 -2.19
C THR A 68 11.10 -17.36 -1.65
N CYS A 69 11.00 -17.86 -0.41
CA CYS A 69 11.94 -18.81 0.15
C CYS A 69 11.96 -20.14 -0.63
N PHE A 70 10.79 -20.71 -0.93
CA PHE A 70 10.70 -21.90 -1.78
C PHE A 70 11.26 -21.64 -3.17
N GLY A 71 10.92 -20.50 -3.77
CA GLY A 71 11.48 -20.08 -5.05
C GLY A 71 13.01 -19.92 -5.00
N TYR A 72 13.57 -19.38 -3.94
CA TYR A 72 15.02 -19.28 -3.75
C TYR A 72 15.68 -20.65 -3.68
N MET A 73 15.06 -21.62 -3.01
CA MET A 73 15.54 -23.00 -2.97
C MET A 73 15.58 -23.65 -4.36
N THR A 74 14.70 -23.26 -5.29
CA THR A 74 14.75 -23.79 -6.68
C THR A 74 16.07 -23.47 -7.38
N GLY A 75 16.66 -22.30 -7.12
CA GLY A 75 17.96 -21.89 -7.68
C GLY A 75 19.15 -22.75 -7.24
N TRP A 76 19.00 -23.50 -6.13
CA TRP A 76 20.00 -24.44 -5.63
C TRP A 76 19.85 -25.86 -6.21
N VAL A 77 18.67 -26.16 -6.76
CA VAL A 77 18.35 -27.49 -7.31
C VAL A 77 18.36 -27.48 -8.85
N GLY A 78 18.83 -26.39 -9.46
CA GLY A 78 19.07 -26.31 -10.90
C GLY A 78 18.07 -25.47 -11.68
N ALA A 79 17.25 -24.64 -11.03
CA ALA A 79 16.42 -23.65 -11.73
C ALA A 79 17.30 -22.69 -12.55
N GLY A 80 16.93 -22.45 -13.81
CA GLY A 80 17.68 -21.59 -14.72
C GLY A 80 18.78 -22.29 -15.51
N ARG A 81 18.87 -23.62 -15.40
CA ARG A 81 19.66 -24.48 -16.29
C ARG A 81 18.72 -25.23 -17.24
N HIS A 82 19.24 -25.59 -18.42
CA HIS A 82 18.50 -26.39 -19.38
C HIS A 82 18.19 -27.79 -18.82
N ILE A 83 17.04 -28.37 -19.19
CA ILE A 83 16.63 -29.69 -18.67
C ILE A 83 17.57 -30.82 -19.12
N TYR A 84 18.31 -30.60 -20.21
CA TYR A 84 19.30 -31.52 -20.77
C TYR A 84 20.71 -31.34 -20.17
N ASP A 85 20.88 -30.39 -19.25
CA ASP A 85 22.16 -30.17 -18.59
C ASP A 85 22.54 -31.42 -17.75
N PRO A 86 23.74 -32.02 -17.95
CA PRO A 86 24.19 -33.19 -17.21
C PRO A 86 24.26 -32.99 -15.68
N PHE A 87 24.28 -31.75 -15.18
CA PHE A 87 24.18 -31.47 -13.75
C PHE A 87 22.79 -31.75 -13.16
N ILE A 88 21.73 -31.84 -13.98
CA ILE A 88 20.35 -32.07 -13.52
C ILE A 88 20.10 -33.58 -13.36
N THR A 89 20.24 -34.08 -12.14
CA THR A 89 19.88 -35.48 -11.83
C THR A 89 18.37 -35.62 -11.58
N LYS A 90 17.78 -36.78 -11.92
CA LYS A 90 16.36 -37.12 -11.63
C LYS A 90 15.88 -36.79 -10.20
N PRO A 91 16.61 -37.09 -9.10
CA PRO A 91 16.18 -36.71 -7.75
C PRO A 91 16.22 -35.19 -7.50
N MET A 92 17.09 -34.44 -8.20
CA MET A 92 17.08 -32.99 -8.14
C MET A 92 15.84 -32.44 -8.85
N LEU A 93 15.49 -32.99 -10.01
CA LEU A 93 14.29 -32.58 -10.75
C LEU A 93 13.01 -32.73 -9.90
N GLY A 94 12.88 -33.84 -9.14
CA GLY A 94 11.76 -34.01 -8.22
C GLY A 94 11.73 -32.94 -7.12
N LYS A 95 12.88 -32.68 -6.46
CA LYS A 95 12.97 -31.59 -5.46
C LYS A 95 12.64 -30.22 -6.05
N TYR A 96 13.08 -29.94 -7.28
CA TYR A 96 12.76 -28.71 -8.00
C TYR A 96 11.26 -28.57 -8.24
N GLN A 97 10.59 -29.61 -8.74
CA GLN A 97 9.13 -29.62 -8.93
C GLN A 97 8.37 -29.45 -7.61
N MET A 98 8.86 -30.06 -6.52
CA MET A 98 8.28 -29.89 -5.19
C MET A 98 8.38 -28.45 -4.71
N TYR A 99 9.56 -27.82 -4.80
CA TYR A 99 9.75 -26.42 -4.41
C TYR A 99 8.95 -25.45 -5.28
N LEU A 100 8.85 -25.71 -6.60
CA LEU A 100 7.97 -24.94 -7.47
C LEU A 100 6.51 -25.04 -7.07
N TRP A 101 6.03 -26.24 -6.74
CA TRP A 101 4.64 -26.45 -6.34
C TRP A 101 4.29 -25.67 -5.06
N PHE A 102 5.12 -25.78 -4.02
CA PHE A 102 4.94 -25.00 -2.79
C PHE A 102 5.13 -23.49 -3.01
N GLY A 103 6.11 -23.10 -3.82
CA GLY A 103 6.34 -21.70 -4.19
C GLY A 103 5.11 -21.09 -4.88
N GLN A 104 4.52 -21.81 -5.85
CA GLN A 104 3.29 -21.43 -6.54
C GLN A 104 2.10 -21.34 -5.57
N TYR A 105 1.92 -22.32 -4.69
CA TYR A 105 0.86 -22.31 -3.68
C TYR A 105 0.91 -21.04 -2.80
N PHE A 106 2.08 -20.75 -2.24
CA PHE A 106 2.26 -19.58 -1.37
C PHE A 106 2.16 -18.26 -2.14
N ASN A 107 2.64 -18.20 -3.39
CA ASN A 107 2.52 -17.02 -4.24
C ASN A 107 1.06 -16.73 -4.60
N LEU A 108 0.28 -17.75 -4.98
CA LEU A 108 -1.17 -17.62 -5.23
C LEU A 108 -1.90 -17.12 -3.99
N THR A 109 -1.60 -17.71 -2.82
CA THR A 109 -2.18 -17.29 -1.54
C THR A 109 -1.84 -15.84 -1.24
N ALA A 110 -0.57 -15.45 -1.41
CA ALA A 110 -0.10 -14.09 -1.15
C ALA A 110 -0.80 -13.06 -2.04
N MET A 111 -0.91 -13.34 -3.35
CA MET A 111 -1.58 -12.46 -4.30
C MET A 111 -3.07 -12.31 -3.98
N ALA A 112 -3.74 -13.40 -3.60
CA ALA A 112 -5.15 -13.38 -3.22
C ALA A 112 -5.40 -12.48 -2.00
N VAL A 113 -4.64 -12.72 -0.93
CA VAL A 113 -4.76 -11.95 0.32
C VAL A 113 -4.37 -10.48 0.11
N LEU A 114 -3.37 -10.20 -0.72
CA LEU A 114 -2.97 -8.83 -1.09
C LEU A 114 -4.12 -8.07 -1.74
N LYS A 115 -4.80 -8.68 -2.71
CA LYS A 115 -5.95 -8.06 -3.41
C LYS A 115 -7.12 -7.84 -2.45
N PHE A 116 -7.38 -8.77 -1.52
CA PHE A 116 -8.37 -8.54 -0.45
C PHE A 116 -7.98 -7.39 0.48
N SER A 117 -6.69 -7.24 0.81
CA SER A 117 -6.20 -6.10 1.60
C SER A 117 -6.48 -4.76 0.90
N ILE A 118 -6.21 -4.68 -0.41
CA ILE A 118 -6.48 -3.50 -1.23
C ILE A 118 -7.99 -3.21 -1.29
N CYS A 119 -8.82 -4.23 -1.51
CA CYS A 119 -10.28 -4.07 -1.51
C CYS A 119 -10.81 -3.57 -0.18
N ALA A 120 -10.35 -4.15 0.94
CA ALA A 120 -10.72 -3.73 2.28
C ALA A 120 -10.32 -2.27 2.54
N PHE A 121 -9.13 -1.85 2.09
CA PHE A 121 -8.69 -0.46 2.17
C PHE A 121 -9.59 0.48 1.36
N MET A 122 -9.94 0.10 0.13
CA MET A 122 -10.80 0.90 -0.74
C MET A 122 -12.23 1.04 -0.20
N LEU A 123 -12.78 -0.02 0.39
CA LEU A 123 -14.09 0.02 1.04
C LEU A 123 -14.10 0.95 2.27
N GLN A 124 -12.99 1.01 3.01
CA GLN A 124 -12.84 1.90 4.16
C GLN A 124 -12.82 3.39 3.79
N ILE A 125 -12.30 3.75 2.61
CA ILE A 125 -12.27 5.15 2.14
C ILE A 125 -13.69 5.72 1.95
N GLY A 126 -14.71 4.86 1.81
CA GLY A 126 -16.10 5.29 1.83
C GLY A 126 -16.58 5.90 0.52
N PHE A 127 -16.14 5.38 -0.63
CA PHE A 127 -16.58 5.84 -1.96
C PHE A 127 -18.12 5.73 -2.18
N SER A 128 -18.59 6.42 -3.24
CA SER A 128 -20.00 6.39 -3.69
C SER A 128 -20.51 4.97 -3.97
N ARG A 129 -21.84 4.77 -3.91
CA ARG A 129 -22.51 3.47 -4.06
C ARG A 129 -22.07 2.72 -5.32
N TRP A 130 -21.95 3.42 -6.46
CA TRP A 130 -21.50 2.83 -7.73
C TRP A 130 -20.07 2.29 -7.67
N TYR A 131 -19.16 3.00 -7.00
CA TYR A 131 -17.80 2.51 -6.80
C TYR A 131 -17.75 1.29 -5.89
N ARG A 132 -18.59 1.24 -4.85
CA ARG A 132 -18.69 0.06 -3.98
C ARG A 132 -19.14 -1.17 -4.76
N VAL A 133 -20.12 -1.02 -5.64
CA VAL A 133 -20.56 -2.11 -6.54
C VAL A 133 -19.39 -2.57 -7.42
N GLY A 134 -18.64 -1.63 -8.01
CA GLY A 134 -17.43 -1.96 -8.78
C GLY A 134 -16.39 -2.74 -7.98
N ILE A 135 -16.11 -2.32 -6.73
CA ILE A 135 -15.17 -3.05 -5.86
C ILE A 135 -15.67 -4.47 -5.58
N TRP A 136 -16.95 -4.65 -5.22
CA TRP A 136 -17.51 -5.99 -5.00
C TRP A 136 -17.48 -6.87 -6.25
N LEU A 137 -17.70 -6.29 -7.43
CA LEU A 137 -17.55 -7.00 -8.70
C LEU A 137 -16.11 -7.49 -8.89
N THR A 138 -15.11 -6.63 -8.61
CA THR A 138 -13.70 -7.06 -8.68
C THR A 138 -13.38 -8.17 -7.69
N VAL A 139 -13.98 -8.17 -6.49
CA VAL A 139 -13.81 -9.23 -5.50
C VAL A 139 -14.36 -10.56 -6.04
N VAL A 140 -15.55 -10.56 -6.63
CA VAL A 140 -16.16 -11.77 -7.21
C VAL A 140 -15.29 -12.33 -8.35
N ILE A 141 -14.87 -11.47 -9.28
CA ILE A 141 -14.00 -11.87 -10.40
C ILE A 141 -12.68 -12.43 -9.87
N HIS A 142 -12.10 -11.78 -8.87
CA HIS A 142 -10.83 -12.20 -8.28
C HIS A 142 -10.96 -13.55 -7.57
N VAL A 143 -12.00 -13.76 -6.77
CA VAL A 143 -12.29 -15.05 -6.13
C VAL A 143 -12.45 -16.15 -7.16
N ALA A 144 -13.22 -15.92 -8.23
CA ALA A 144 -13.45 -16.94 -9.25
C ALA A 144 -12.18 -17.30 -10.02
N LEU A 145 -11.48 -16.29 -10.56
CA LEU A 145 -10.39 -16.49 -11.53
C LEU A 145 -9.00 -16.61 -10.91
N ASN A 146 -8.78 -16.07 -9.71
CA ASN A 146 -7.46 -16.05 -9.06
C ASN A 146 -7.41 -16.85 -7.75
N VAL A 147 -8.55 -17.30 -7.23
CA VAL A 147 -8.59 -18.18 -6.04
C VAL A 147 -9.14 -19.55 -6.43
N ILE A 148 -10.43 -19.65 -6.78
CA ILE A 148 -11.07 -20.95 -6.98
C ILE A 148 -10.43 -21.70 -8.15
N PHE A 149 -10.38 -21.09 -9.34
CA PHE A 149 -9.89 -21.77 -10.53
C PHE A 149 -8.42 -22.24 -10.42
N PRO A 150 -7.44 -21.39 -10.06
CA PRO A 150 -6.05 -21.84 -9.98
C PRO A 150 -5.80 -22.85 -8.86
N TYR A 151 -6.56 -22.82 -7.75
CA TYR A 151 -6.44 -23.85 -6.71
C TYR A 151 -6.98 -25.20 -7.18
N ILE A 152 -8.11 -25.21 -7.89
CA ILE A 152 -8.63 -26.45 -8.50
C ILE A 152 -7.58 -27.05 -9.42
N ILE A 153 -6.91 -26.23 -10.25
CA ILE A 153 -5.84 -26.73 -11.11
C ILE A 153 -4.63 -27.21 -10.28
N LEU A 154 -4.14 -26.40 -9.33
CA LEU A 154 -2.94 -26.71 -8.56
C LEU A 154 -3.03 -28.04 -7.79
N PHE A 155 -4.19 -28.33 -7.21
CA PHE A 155 -4.45 -29.57 -6.46
C PHE A 155 -5.01 -30.69 -7.34
N GLY A 156 -5.71 -30.37 -8.43
CA GLY A 156 -6.35 -31.36 -9.31
C GLY A 156 -5.46 -31.88 -10.44
N GLU A 157 -4.33 -31.23 -10.73
CA GLU A 157 -3.52 -31.58 -11.90
C GLU A 157 -2.88 -32.97 -11.84
N CYS A 158 -2.62 -33.50 -10.65
CA CYS A 158 -2.12 -34.86 -10.47
C CYS A 158 -2.85 -35.55 -9.31
N GLU A 159 -3.18 -36.82 -9.50
CA GLU A 159 -3.77 -37.67 -8.48
C GLU A 159 -2.89 -38.92 -8.28
N PRO A 160 -2.21 -39.08 -7.12
CA PRO A 160 -2.12 -38.12 -6.00
C PRO A 160 -1.25 -36.90 -6.32
N VAL A 161 -1.44 -35.78 -5.61
CA VAL A 161 -0.66 -34.53 -5.81
C VAL A 161 0.85 -34.78 -5.76
N ALA A 162 1.31 -35.71 -4.92
CA ALA A 162 2.72 -36.07 -4.80
C ALA A 162 3.35 -36.63 -6.09
N LYS A 163 2.54 -37.12 -7.03
CA LYS A 163 3.00 -37.54 -8.35
C LYS A 163 3.58 -36.38 -9.16
N HIS A 164 3.28 -35.13 -8.80
CA HIS A 164 3.83 -33.94 -9.44
C HIS A 164 5.36 -33.83 -9.28
N TRP A 165 5.92 -34.36 -8.19
CA TRP A 165 7.37 -34.35 -7.93
C TRP A 165 8.00 -35.72 -7.77
N ASP A 166 7.21 -36.77 -7.56
CA ASP A 166 7.67 -38.16 -7.57
C ASP A 166 6.99 -38.95 -8.70
N ALA A 167 7.65 -38.97 -9.85
CA ALA A 167 7.19 -39.66 -11.05
C ALA A 167 7.08 -41.19 -10.88
N LYS A 168 7.64 -41.78 -9.81
CA LYS A 168 7.55 -43.23 -9.55
C LYS A 168 6.19 -43.62 -8.94
N LEU A 169 5.44 -42.66 -8.39
CA LEU A 169 4.12 -42.91 -7.83
C LEU A 169 3.12 -43.30 -8.92
N LYS A 170 2.31 -44.33 -8.61
CA LYS A 170 1.15 -44.70 -9.43
C LYS A 170 0.09 -43.59 -9.36
N GLY A 171 -0.61 -43.36 -10.47
CA GLY A 171 -1.57 -42.27 -10.60
C GLY A 171 -1.59 -41.68 -12.01
N TYR A 172 -2.30 -40.59 -12.21
CA TYR A 172 -2.38 -39.88 -13.49
C TYR A 172 -2.27 -38.37 -13.27
N CYS A 173 -1.85 -37.65 -14.31
CA CYS A 173 -1.84 -36.19 -14.32
C CYS A 173 -2.59 -35.71 -15.56
N TRP A 174 -3.26 -34.56 -15.45
CA TRP A 174 -3.96 -33.92 -16.56
C TRP A 174 -2.97 -33.40 -17.61
N SER A 175 -3.48 -33.09 -18.80
CA SER A 175 -2.70 -32.35 -19.80
C SER A 175 -2.33 -30.95 -19.28
N PRO A 176 -1.24 -30.32 -19.73
CA PRO A 176 -0.86 -28.96 -19.31
C PRO A 176 -1.86 -27.84 -19.69
N LYS A 177 -2.82 -28.12 -20.58
CA LYS A 177 -3.74 -27.12 -21.14
C LYS A 177 -4.56 -26.35 -20.10
N PRO A 178 -5.19 -26.97 -19.08
CA PRO A 178 -5.99 -26.25 -18.08
C PRO A 178 -5.13 -25.29 -17.25
N ARG A 179 -3.88 -25.65 -16.96
CA ARG A 179 -2.91 -24.78 -16.27
C ARG A 179 -2.61 -23.53 -17.09
N VAL A 180 -2.39 -23.68 -18.38
CA VAL A 180 -2.15 -22.56 -19.30
C VAL A 180 -3.37 -21.62 -19.36
N ILE A 181 -4.57 -22.18 -19.52
CA ILE A 181 -5.83 -21.41 -19.54
C ILE A 181 -6.02 -20.64 -18.23
N SER A 182 -5.80 -21.29 -17.08
CA SER A 182 -5.85 -20.63 -15.77
C SER A 182 -4.84 -19.51 -15.65
N GLY A 183 -3.63 -19.69 -16.18
CA GLY A 183 -2.59 -18.65 -16.20
C GLY A 183 -3.01 -17.41 -16.99
N TYR A 184 -3.57 -17.59 -18.19
CA TYR A 184 -4.05 -16.48 -19.03
C TYR A 184 -5.23 -15.73 -18.41
N LEU A 185 -6.24 -16.43 -17.90
CA LEU A 185 -7.40 -15.80 -17.27
C LEU A 185 -7.02 -15.09 -15.97
N GLY A 186 -6.13 -15.68 -15.17
CA GLY A 186 -5.59 -15.06 -13.96
C GLY A 186 -4.78 -13.80 -14.27
N ALA A 187 -3.84 -13.87 -15.22
CA ALA A 187 -3.03 -12.72 -15.62
C ALA A 187 -3.87 -11.58 -16.20
N GLY A 188 -4.82 -11.88 -17.10
CA GLY A 188 -5.72 -10.88 -17.67
C GLY A 188 -6.60 -10.20 -16.61
N SER A 189 -7.20 -10.99 -15.71
CA SER A 189 -8.03 -10.44 -14.62
C SER A 189 -7.21 -9.63 -13.60
N ASN A 190 -5.96 -10.00 -13.33
CA ASN A 190 -5.07 -9.19 -12.49
C ASN A 190 -4.78 -7.83 -13.12
N ILE A 191 -4.45 -7.76 -14.41
CA ILE A 191 -4.23 -6.49 -15.11
C ILE A 191 -5.47 -5.60 -15.03
N VAL A 192 -6.66 -6.15 -15.31
CA VAL A 192 -7.91 -5.38 -15.26
C VAL A 192 -8.18 -4.86 -13.85
N THR A 193 -7.99 -5.69 -12.82
CA THR A 193 -8.21 -5.27 -11.43
C THR A 193 -7.17 -4.26 -10.95
N ASP A 194 -5.90 -4.37 -11.35
CA ASP A 194 -4.85 -3.40 -11.00
C ASP A 194 -5.09 -2.03 -11.62
N LEU A 195 -5.50 -1.99 -12.90
CA LEU A 195 -5.93 -0.75 -13.54
C LEU A 195 -7.14 -0.14 -12.81
N PHE A 196 -8.13 -0.96 -12.46
CA PHE A 196 -9.29 -0.49 -11.71
C PHE A 196 -8.90 0.13 -10.37
N TYR A 197 -8.07 -0.54 -9.55
CA TYR A 197 -7.64 -0.01 -8.25
C TYR A 197 -6.75 1.23 -8.37
N THR A 198 -5.96 1.31 -9.44
CA THR A 198 -5.09 2.46 -9.72
C THR A 198 -5.90 3.69 -10.14
N PHE A 199 -6.91 3.51 -11.01
CA PHE A 199 -7.73 4.61 -11.52
C PHE A 199 -8.89 5.01 -10.59
N ALA A 200 -9.47 4.07 -9.84
CA ALA A 200 -10.62 4.33 -8.96
C ALA A 200 -10.45 5.57 -8.05
N PRO A 201 -9.36 5.70 -7.26
CA PRO A 201 -9.17 6.89 -6.42
C PRO A 201 -8.97 8.16 -7.25
N LEU A 202 -8.34 8.08 -8.43
CA LEU A 202 -8.09 9.24 -9.28
C LEU A 202 -9.39 9.82 -9.86
N ILE A 203 -10.30 8.95 -10.32
CA ILE A 203 -11.60 9.38 -10.86
C ILE A 203 -12.46 9.97 -9.74
N TYR A 204 -12.50 9.32 -8.58
CA TYR A 204 -13.24 9.83 -7.43
C TYR A 204 -12.73 11.21 -6.98
N ILE A 205 -11.41 11.38 -6.87
CA ILE A 205 -10.79 12.62 -6.38
C ILE A 205 -10.98 13.78 -7.35
N ARG A 206 -11.13 13.56 -8.67
CA ARG A 206 -11.46 14.64 -9.60
C ARG A 206 -12.77 15.36 -9.26
N SER A 207 -13.69 14.70 -8.57
CA SER A 207 -14.95 15.31 -8.12
C SER A 207 -14.83 16.04 -6.77
N VAL A 208 -13.72 15.88 -6.05
CA VAL A 208 -13.54 16.38 -4.68
C VAL A 208 -12.39 17.39 -4.63
N GLN A 209 -12.65 18.60 -4.15
CA GLN A 209 -11.62 19.62 -3.97
C GLN A 209 -10.69 19.25 -2.80
N LEU A 210 -9.52 18.69 -3.11
CA LEU A 210 -8.48 18.37 -2.12
C LEU A 210 -7.31 19.36 -2.24
N PRO A 211 -6.65 19.71 -1.11
CA PRO A 211 -5.49 20.60 -1.13
C PRO A 211 -4.34 19.98 -1.94
N SER A 212 -3.54 20.81 -2.64
CA SER A 212 -2.50 20.36 -3.57
C SER A 212 -1.48 19.37 -2.98
N ARG A 213 -1.24 19.43 -1.66
CA ARG A 213 -0.40 18.47 -0.92
C ARG A 213 -0.98 17.05 -0.99
N VAL A 214 -2.31 16.92 -0.93
CA VAL A 214 -3.03 15.65 -1.09
C VAL A 214 -2.95 15.11 -2.49
N MET A 215 -3.03 15.99 -3.47
CA MET A 215 -2.96 15.61 -4.87
C MET A 215 -1.61 14.99 -5.25
N TRP A 216 -0.50 15.45 -4.65
CA TRP A 216 0.83 14.89 -4.92
C TRP A 216 0.98 13.45 -4.46
N GLY A 217 0.53 13.11 -3.25
CA GLY A 217 0.59 11.73 -2.76
C GLY A 217 -0.23 10.76 -3.61
N VAL A 218 -1.40 11.20 -4.08
CA VAL A 218 -2.25 10.40 -5.01
C VAL A 218 -1.52 10.14 -6.32
N ARG A 219 -0.82 11.14 -6.89
CA ARG A 219 -0.04 10.98 -8.12
C ARG A 219 1.09 9.97 -7.96
N VAL A 220 1.79 9.97 -6.82
CA VAL A 220 2.88 9.01 -6.56
C VAL A 220 2.34 7.58 -6.48
N VAL A 221 1.23 7.37 -5.74
CA VAL A 221 0.58 6.06 -5.66
C VAL A 221 0.11 5.60 -7.04
N PHE A 222 -0.45 6.51 -7.85
CA PHE A 222 -0.88 6.22 -9.22
C PHE A 222 0.28 5.75 -10.11
N LEU A 223 1.43 6.44 -10.08
CA LEU A 223 2.61 6.06 -10.85
C LEU A 223 3.13 4.66 -10.46
N LEU A 224 3.09 4.32 -9.17
CA LEU A 224 3.52 3.01 -8.69
C LEU A 224 2.51 1.91 -9.02
N GLY A 225 1.21 2.24 -9.05
CA GLY A 225 0.16 1.37 -9.62
C GLY A 225 0.38 1.05 -11.10
N LEU A 226 0.86 2.01 -11.90
CA LEU A 226 1.21 1.75 -13.30
C LEU A 226 2.44 0.85 -13.44
N ILE A 227 3.44 0.99 -12.56
CA ILE A 227 4.62 0.13 -12.55
C ILE A 227 4.22 -1.32 -12.24
N THR A 228 3.39 -1.55 -11.21
CA THR A 228 2.87 -2.89 -10.88
C THR A 228 2.09 -3.50 -12.04
N THR A 229 1.21 -2.72 -12.66
CA THR A 229 0.45 -3.18 -13.84
C THR A 229 1.36 -3.57 -15.01
N THR A 230 2.44 -2.81 -15.23
CA THR A 230 3.42 -3.11 -16.29
C THR A 230 4.10 -4.46 -16.05
N ILE A 231 4.44 -4.78 -14.79
CA ILE A 231 4.98 -6.10 -14.42
C ILE A 231 3.98 -7.22 -14.74
N SER A 232 2.69 -7.02 -14.46
CA SER A 232 1.63 -7.99 -14.80
C SER A 232 1.47 -8.20 -16.31
N VAL A 233 1.68 -7.16 -17.13
CA VAL A 233 1.68 -7.27 -18.60
C VAL A 233 2.87 -8.09 -19.10
N PHE A 234 4.08 -7.84 -18.56
CA PHE A 234 5.25 -8.65 -18.89
C PHE A 234 5.05 -10.13 -18.52
N LYS A 235 4.43 -10.39 -17.36
CA LYS A 235 4.08 -11.77 -16.96
C LYS A 235 3.18 -12.45 -18.00
N LEU A 236 2.17 -11.76 -18.54
CA LEU A 236 1.30 -12.30 -19.58
C LEU A 236 2.08 -12.68 -20.86
N TYR A 237 3.08 -11.86 -21.21
CA TYR A 237 3.99 -12.16 -22.33
C TYR A 237 4.84 -13.41 -22.05
N GLU A 238 5.40 -13.55 -20.86
CA GLU A 238 6.17 -14.73 -20.47
C GLU A 238 5.32 -16.01 -20.40
N VAL A 239 4.05 -15.93 -19.98
CA VAL A 239 3.12 -17.07 -20.05
C VAL A 239 2.97 -17.57 -21.49
N LYS A 240 2.91 -16.64 -22.45
CA LYS A 240 2.86 -16.99 -23.88
C LYS A 240 4.17 -17.63 -24.35
N ALA A 241 5.31 -17.03 -24.01
CA ALA A 241 6.62 -17.57 -24.37
C ALA A 241 6.82 -18.98 -23.80
N LEU A 242 6.41 -19.22 -22.55
CA LEU A 242 6.51 -20.52 -21.88
C LEU A 242 5.63 -21.60 -22.54
N ASN A 243 4.46 -21.22 -23.06
CA ASN A 243 3.57 -22.15 -23.75
C ASN A 243 4.11 -22.57 -25.13
N GLU A 244 4.93 -21.73 -25.76
CA GLU A 244 5.54 -22.00 -27.07
C GLU A 244 6.92 -22.68 -26.95
N SER A 245 7.56 -22.63 -25.77
CA SER A 245 8.92 -23.14 -25.56
C SER A 245 8.99 -24.65 -25.30
N ARG A 246 10.08 -25.28 -25.75
CA ARG A 246 10.38 -26.70 -25.48
C ARG A 246 11.16 -26.90 -24.16
N ASP A 247 11.83 -25.86 -23.68
CA ASP A 247 12.66 -25.86 -22.46
C ASP A 247 11.96 -25.12 -21.30
N VAL A 248 10.95 -25.77 -20.74
CA VAL A 248 10.13 -25.21 -19.66
C VAL A 248 10.96 -24.86 -18.42
N SER A 249 11.99 -25.64 -18.08
CA SER A 249 12.84 -25.41 -16.90
C SER A 249 13.69 -24.12 -16.99
N TYR A 250 14.07 -23.71 -18.20
CA TYR A 250 14.88 -22.52 -18.44
C TYR A 250 14.00 -21.27 -18.53
N GLU A 251 12.91 -21.34 -19.30
CA GLU A 251 12.01 -20.20 -19.53
C GLU A 251 11.09 -19.90 -18.33
N SER A 252 10.76 -20.91 -17.50
CA SER A 252 9.91 -20.70 -16.31
C SER A 252 10.52 -19.78 -15.27
N VAL A 253 11.85 -19.57 -15.29
CA VAL A 253 12.54 -18.69 -14.36
C VAL A 253 12.06 -17.25 -14.45
N ASN A 254 11.92 -16.72 -15.66
CA ASN A 254 11.44 -15.35 -15.87
C ASN A 254 10.02 -15.18 -15.32
N LEU A 255 9.15 -16.14 -15.65
CA LEU A 255 7.77 -16.14 -15.17
C LEU A 255 7.70 -16.21 -13.63
N SER A 256 8.55 -17.03 -13.00
CA SER A 256 8.63 -17.14 -11.54
C SER A 256 9.14 -15.84 -10.91
N ILE A 257 10.20 -15.24 -11.46
CA ILE A 257 10.73 -13.95 -10.99
C ILE A 257 9.67 -12.85 -11.08
N LEU A 258 8.97 -12.75 -12.20
CA LEU A 258 7.92 -11.76 -12.39
C LEU A 258 6.74 -11.99 -11.44
N SER A 259 6.36 -13.24 -11.17
CA SER A 259 5.27 -13.58 -10.24
C SER A 259 5.61 -13.21 -8.78
N VAL A 260 6.84 -13.45 -8.35
CA VAL A 260 7.33 -13.01 -7.02
C VAL A 260 7.40 -11.48 -6.94
N THR A 261 7.93 -10.86 -7.99
CA THR A 261 8.06 -9.41 -8.10
C THR A 261 6.70 -8.72 -8.05
N GLU A 262 5.71 -9.22 -8.78
CA GLU A 262 4.35 -8.69 -8.82
C GLU A 262 3.73 -8.62 -7.41
N VAL A 263 3.83 -9.71 -6.63
CA VAL A 263 3.31 -9.74 -5.26
C VAL A 263 4.05 -8.75 -4.36
N LEU A 264 5.39 -8.72 -4.42
CA LEU A 264 6.19 -7.89 -3.51
C LEU A 264 6.12 -6.39 -3.83
N VAL A 265 6.11 -6.02 -5.11
CA VAL A 265 5.90 -4.63 -5.56
C VAL A 265 4.43 -4.24 -5.34
N GLY A 266 3.49 -5.18 -5.48
CA GLY A 266 2.08 -4.99 -5.14
C GLY A 266 1.90 -4.67 -3.65
N SER A 267 2.52 -5.45 -2.75
CA SER A 267 2.54 -5.18 -1.30
C SER A 267 3.14 -3.81 -0.99
N LEU A 268 4.24 -3.45 -1.66
CA LEU A 268 4.85 -2.13 -1.53
C LEU A 268 3.85 -1.05 -1.95
N THR A 269 3.24 -1.17 -3.12
CA THR A 269 2.28 -0.18 -3.63
C THR A 269 1.07 -0.04 -2.71
N ALA A 270 0.54 -1.16 -2.20
CA ALA A 270 -0.56 -1.19 -1.23
C ALA A 270 -0.18 -0.52 0.10
N SER A 271 1.11 -0.54 0.48
CA SER A 271 1.60 0.05 1.72
C SER A 271 1.62 1.58 1.72
N LEU A 272 1.74 2.22 0.54
CA LEU A 272 2.05 3.66 0.40
C LEU A 272 0.94 4.65 0.77
N PRO A 273 -0.36 4.42 0.48
CA PRO A 273 -1.37 5.45 0.71
C PRO A 273 -1.45 5.92 2.18
N PRO A 274 -1.34 5.03 3.19
CA PRO A 274 -1.26 5.43 4.61
C PRO A 274 0.10 6.00 5.02
N LEU A 275 1.20 5.60 4.37
CA LEU A 275 2.54 6.13 4.61
C LEU A 275 2.71 7.58 4.17
N ARG A 276 1.78 8.11 3.37
CA ARG A 276 1.83 9.47 2.83
C ARG A 276 2.16 10.56 3.86
N ARG A 277 1.57 10.50 5.06
CA ARG A 277 1.82 11.51 6.11
C ARG A 277 3.27 11.51 6.60
N LEU A 278 3.93 10.35 6.59
CA LEU A 278 5.34 10.23 6.94
C LEU A 278 6.23 10.78 5.84
N PHE A 279 5.91 10.52 4.57
CA PHE A 279 6.64 11.09 3.45
C PHE A 279 6.55 12.62 3.44
N GLU A 280 5.37 13.21 3.71
CA GLU A 280 5.23 14.66 3.83
C GLU A 280 6.10 15.21 4.97
N ASN A 281 6.11 14.57 6.13
CA ASN A 281 6.92 15.01 7.28
C ASN A 281 8.43 14.85 7.07
N MET A 282 8.88 13.77 6.42
CA MET A 282 10.29 13.58 6.09
C MET A 282 10.74 14.53 4.98
N LEU A 283 9.92 14.72 3.95
CA LEU A 283 10.24 15.61 2.84
C LEU A 283 10.31 17.07 3.30
N ASN A 284 9.42 17.51 4.20
CA ASN A 284 9.49 18.84 4.82
C ASN A 284 10.72 19.03 5.72
N ARG A 285 11.30 17.94 6.25
CA ARG A 285 12.54 17.98 7.07
C ARG A 285 13.81 17.91 6.22
N LEU A 286 13.76 17.25 5.08
CA LEU A 286 14.92 16.97 4.22
C LEU A 286 15.06 17.96 3.05
N MET A 287 13.96 18.55 2.56
CA MET A 287 13.98 19.50 1.45
C MET A 287 13.96 20.94 1.97
N PRO A 288 14.90 21.80 1.55
CA PRO A 288 14.85 23.23 1.82
C PRO A 288 13.56 23.84 1.26
N ASN A 289 12.97 24.80 1.98
CA ASN A 289 11.75 25.52 1.58
C ASN A 289 11.82 26.12 0.16
N SER A 290 13.01 26.34 -0.39
CA SER A 290 13.24 26.87 -1.75
C SER A 290 12.82 25.91 -2.87
N VAL A 291 12.86 24.59 -2.66
CA VAL A 291 12.48 23.59 -3.69
C VAL A 291 10.96 23.32 -3.66
N MET A 292 10.33 23.53 -2.50
CA MET A 292 8.89 23.29 -2.28
C MET A 292 8.01 24.53 -2.55
N ALA A 293 8.58 25.74 -2.58
CA ALA A 293 7.82 26.99 -2.73
C ALA A 293 7.36 27.31 -4.17
N THR A 294 7.74 26.54 -5.18
CA THR A 294 7.61 26.98 -6.59
C THR A 294 6.21 26.85 -7.19
N ARG A 295 5.15 26.56 -6.42
CA ARG A 295 3.77 26.57 -6.96
C ARG A 295 2.71 26.87 -5.92
N GLY A 296 2.61 28.15 -5.56
CA GLY A 296 1.51 28.65 -4.73
C GLY A 296 1.74 30.03 -4.15
N ARG A 297 2.17 31.01 -4.96
CA ARG A 297 2.15 32.42 -4.56
C ARG A 297 0.72 32.93 -4.71
N SER A 298 -0.16 32.61 -3.76
CA SER A 298 -1.25 33.53 -3.46
C SER A 298 -0.69 34.59 -2.53
N ASN A 299 -0.68 35.84 -2.97
CA ASN A 299 -0.38 37.00 -2.13
C ASN A 299 -1.24 36.93 -0.87
N ILE A 300 -0.67 36.46 0.24
CA ILE A 300 -1.13 36.90 1.56
C ILE A 300 -0.57 38.30 1.67
N ASN A 301 -1.34 39.28 1.17
CA ASN A 301 -1.22 40.63 1.67
C ASN A 301 -1.61 40.52 3.14
N SER A 302 -0.59 40.44 4.01
CA SER A 302 -0.77 40.82 5.40
C SER A 302 -1.27 42.26 5.37
N TYR A 303 -2.53 42.47 5.74
CA TYR A 303 -3.03 43.79 6.08
C TYR A 303 -2.27 44.24 7.34
N VAL A 304 -1.06 44.78 7.13
CA VAL A 304 -0.42 45.65 8.10
C VAL A 304 -1.26 46.92 8.06
N LEU A 305 -2.05 47.14 9.11
CA LEU A 305 -2.73 48.41 9.33
C LEU A 305 -1.67 49.51 9.29
N PRO A 306 -1.88 50.62 8.54
CA PRO A 306 -0.98 51.74 8.58
C PRO A 306 -0.99 52.31 10.00
N GLU A 307 0.15 52.20 10.68
CA GLU A 307 0.40 52.85 11.95
C GLU A 307 0.28 54.37 11.72
N TYR A 308 -0.75 54.97 12.33
CA TYR A 308 -1.00 56.40 12.26
C TYR A 308 0.14 57.12 12.99
N ASN A 309 0.83 58.02 12.30
CA ASN A 309 1.92 58.85 12.81
C ASN A 309 1.57 59.48 14.16
N GLY A 310 2.06 58.86 15.23
CA GLY A 310 2.16 59.46 16.55
C GLY A 310 3.36 60.40 16.57
N ILE A 311 3.08 61.67 16.82
CA ILE A 311 4.06 62.75 16.94
C ILE A 311 5.17 62.34 17.91
N ALA A 312 6.40 62.29 17.39
CA ALA A 312 7.60 62.02 18.16
C ALA A 312 7.80 63.09 19.24
N LEU A 313 7.49 62.75 20.50
CA LEU A 313 7.97 63.48 21.66
C LEU A 313 9.27 62.82 22.13
N ASN A 314 10.33 63.57 21.88
CA ASN A 314 11.71 63.26 22.21
C ASN A 314 11.86 63.21 23.73
N THR A 315 12.06 62.03 24.33
CA THR A 315 12.55 61.93 25.72
C THR A 315 13.68 60.92 25.79
N ARG A 316 14.88 61.49 25.83
CA ARG A 316 16.15 60.87 26.16
C ARG A 316 16.07 60.34 27.60
N LYS A 317 16.40 59.06 27.85
CA LYS A 317 17.45 58.61 28.81
C LYS A 317 17.33 57.13 29.20
N SER A 318 18.53 56.53 29.30
CA SER A 318 18.98 55.37 30.06
C SER A 318 18.84 53.95 29.49
N ARG A 319 20.02 53.44 29.10
CA ARG A 319 20.42 52.04 29.17
C ARG A 319 20.15 51.49 30.58
N HIS A 320 19.60 50.28 30.67
CA HIS A 320 20.07 49.27 31.62
C HIS A 320 19.85 47.87 31.07
N HIS A 321 20.74 47.00 31.49
CA HIS A 321 21.03 45.65 31.05
C HIS A 321 20.54 44.71 32.16
N GLU A 322 19.72 43.70 31.85
CA GLU A 322 19.74 42.43 32.59
C GLU A 322 18.96 41.34 31.86
N SER A 323 19.49 40.14 31.97
CA SER A 323 19.02 38.87 31.46
C SER A 323 18.12 38.15 32.47
N ASP A 324 17.54 37.05 31.99
CA ASP A 324 16.98 35.90 32.73
C ASP A 324 15.49 35.92 33.11
N ASP A 325 14.76 35.07 32.38
CA ASP A 325 14.04 33.89 32.86
C ASP A 325 13.40 33.96 34.26
N SER A 326 12.06 34.04 34.31
CA SER A 326 11.21 33.16 35.12
C SER A 326 9.76 33.64 35.14
N SER A 327 8.88 32.66 35.01
CA SER A 327 7.44 32.70 35.29
C SER A 327 7.13 33.26 36.68
N GLU A 328 6.02 34.01 36.80
CA GLU A 328 4.83 33.65 37.59
C GLU A 328 3.99 34.90 37.96
N ARG A 329 2.70 34.83 37.57
CA ARG A 329 1.48 35.25 38.31
C ARG A 329 1.31 36.70 38.78
N THR A 330 0.02 37.03 38.97
CA THR A 330 -0.55 38.27 39.52
C THR A 330 -0.69 39.32 38.42
N ILE A 331 -1.88 39.75 37.97
CA ILE A 331 -2.93 40.42 38.73
C ILE A 331 -4.27 40.18 37.98
N LEU A 332 -5.17 39.36 38.53
CA LEU A 332 -6.60 39.54 38.28
C LEU A 332 -7.08 40.51 39.36
N ALA A 333 -7.45 41.71 38.95
CA ALA A 333 -8.26 42.59 39.77
C ALA A 333 -9.73 42.26 39.46
N ASP A 334 -10.45 41.77 40.48
CA ASP A 334 -11.91 41.81 40.50
C ASP A 334 -12.34 43.28 40.41
N GLY A 335 -13.07 43.58 39.34
CA GLY A 335 -13.52 44.93 39.04
C GLY A 335 -14.39 44.89 37.80
N GLU A 336 -15.69 44.98 38.03
CA GLU A 336 -16.77 45.15 37.08
C GLU A 336 -16.40 46.18 36.00
N ALA A 337 -15.88 45.71 34.86
CA ALA A 337 -15.49 46.56 33.73
C ALA A 337 -16.46 46.34 32.57
N THR A 338 -17.51 47.16 32.56
CA THR A 338 -18.41 47.37 31.42
C THR A 338 -17.61 47.93 30.25
N HIS A 339 -17.20 47.06 29.31
CA HIS A 339 -16.49 47.49 28.10
C HIS A 339 -17.49 48.01 27.07
N THR A 340 -17.94 49.26 27.22
CA THR A 340 -18.73 49.96 26.21
C THR A 340 -17.80 50.39 25.07
N GLN A 341 -17.73 49.62 23.98
CA GLN A 341 -17.13 50.12 22.73
C GLN A 341 -18.13 51.00 22.00
N VAL A 342 -17.97 52.32 22.11
CA VAL A 342 -18.62 53.27 21.21
C VAL A 342 -17.79 53.34 19.94
N VAL A 343 -18.23 52.64 18.89
CA VAL A 343 -17.72 52.85 17.53
C VAL A 343 -18.36 54.12 17.00
N GLN A 344 -17.58 55.20 16.91
CA GLN A 344 -18.01 56.47 16.33
C GLN A 344 -18.02 56.31 14.80
N GLY A 345 -19.16 55.87 14.26
CA GLY A 345 -19.41 55.80 12.82
C GLY A 345 -19.58 57.19 12.21
N LYS A 346 -19.00 57.41 11.01
CA LYS A 346 -19.30 58.56 10.17
C LYS A 346 -20.81 58.60 9.86
N SER A 347 -21.36 59.81 9.79
CA SER A 347 -22.79 60.07 9.65
C SER A 347 -23.44 59.30 8.48
N GLY A 348 -24.44 58.47 8.77
CA GLY A 348 -25.40 58.01 7.76
C GLY A 348 -25.75 56.52 7.70
N GLU A 349 -25.27 55.67 8.61
CA GLU A 349 -25.54 54.22 8.54
C GLU A 349 -26.35 53.72 9.77
N ILE A 350 -27.46 53.01 9.52
CA ILE A 350 -28.34 52.46 10.56
C ILE A 350 -27.66 51.22 11.16
N ILE A 351 -27.22 51.32 12.41
CA ILE A 351 -26.59 50.22 13.14
C ILE A 351 -27.67 49.42 13.88
N ARG A 352 -27.82 48.13 13.57
CA ARG A 352 -28.70 47.21 14.31
C ARG A 352 -27.94 46.62 15.49
N MET A 353 -28.23 47.09 16.71
CA MET A 353 -27.73 46.45 17.94
C MET A 353 -28.50 45.16 18.21
N THR A 354 -27.78 44.06 18.41
CA THR A 354 -28.36 42.79 18.85
C THR A 354 -27.88 42.53 20.27
N HIS A 355 -28.77 42.65 21.25
CA HIS A 355 -28.46 42.29 22.62
C HIS A 355 -28.48 40.76 22.75
N VAL A 356 -27.34 40.17 23.08
CA VAL A 356 -27.23 38.75 23.40
C VAL A 356 -26.95 38.64 24.90
N SER A 357 -27.95 38.22 25.68
CA SER A 357 -27.80 37.89 27.10
C SER A 357 -27.56 36.39 27.24
N LEU A 358 -26.40 36.00 27.75
CA LEU A 358 -26.09 34.62 28.11
C LEU A 358 -26.43 34.42 29.59
N THR A 359 -27.52 33.71 29.88
CA THR A 359 -27.81 33.21 31.23
C THR A 359 -27.17 31.84 31.38
N VAL A 360 -26.11 31.76 32.19
CA VAL A 360 -25.50 30.49 32.58
C VAL A 360 -26.38 29.92 33.71
N ASP A 361 -27.08 28.83 33.41
CA ASP A 361 -27.96 28.15 34.36
C ASP A 361 -27.13 27.12 35.15
N GLU A 362 -26.78 27.44 36.38
CA GLU A 362 -26.05 26.55 37.29
C GLU A 362 -27.00 25.45 37.79
N ARG A 363 -26.95 24.26 37.17
CA ARG A 363 -27.65 23.08 37.69
C ARG A 363 -26.95 22.58 38.96
N GLU A 364 -27.56 22.84 40.11
CA GLU A 364 -27.23 22.15 41.35
C GLU A 364 -27.51 20.63 41.24
N PRO A 365 -26.62 19.77 41.76
CA PRO A 365 -26.86 18.33 41.81
C PRO A 365 -27.84 17.97 42.94
N LYS A 366 -28.96 17.32 42.58
CA LYS A 366 -29.95 16.79 43.54
C LYS A 366 -29.35 15.73 44.48
N PRO A 367 -29.69 15.75 45.78
CA PRO A 367 -29.28 14.71 46.71
C PRO A 367 -30.05 13.39 46.45
N LYS A 368 -29.34 12.27 46.47
CA LYS A 368 -29.93 10.92 46.45
C LYS A 368 -30.56 10.63 47.81
N SER A 369 -31.89 10.60 47.88
CA SER A 369 -32.63 10.00 49.00
C SER A 369 -32.59 8.48 48.86
N MET A 370 -31.92 7.84 49.82
CA MET A 370 -32.03 6.42 50.13
C MET A 370 -33.40 6.20 50.76
N ASN A 371 -34.19 5.26 50.24
CA ASN A 371 -35.36 4.72 50.93
C ASN A 371 -35.47 3.21 50.68
N GLU A 372 -35.65 2.53 51.80
CA GLU A 372 -35.86 1.12 52.01
C GLU A 372 -37.27 0.67 51.57
N ASP A 373 -37.35 -0.64 51.35
CA ASP A 373 -38.48 -1.56 51.53
C ASP A 373 -39.70 -1.60 50.58
N TRP A 374 -39.97 -2.86 50.19
CA TRP A 374 -41.24 -3.62 50.17
C TRP A 374 -41.62 -4.28 48.83
N ALA A 375 -41.78 -5.61 48.96
CA ALA A 375 -42.48 -6.61 48.12
C ALA A 375 -41.72 -7.28 46.98
#